data_AF-A0A0G4MW23-F1
#
_entry.id   AF-A0A0G4MW23-F1
#
_cell.length_a   1.000
_cell.length_b   1.000
_cell.length_c   1.000
_cell.angle_alpha   90.00
_cell.angle_beta   90.00
_cell.angle_gamma   90.00
#
_symmetry.space_group_name_H-M   'P 1'
#
loop_
_entity.id
_entity.type
_entity.pdbx_description
1 polymer ?
#
loop_
_entity_poly.entity_id
_entity_poly.type
_entity_poly.pdbx_seq_one_letter_code
_entity_poly.pdbx_strand_id
1 'polypeptide(L)'
;VCFFLGILFASFPYDYPLLWTSAPVPEAYYAQLETHLRFIYAAPPLIGRLLTSIILVGFIGFFVKLFKASEANVLFDGASLVLYFIGVGVYLTNIVRGLRAVGEGIWDDPDWEVKANGNAGEGDGLVLGKEDSLKVLSASNTILALVLVGVLVLQVGQ
;
A
#
# COMPACT_ATOMS: atom_id res chain seq x y z
N VAL A 1 13.62 -3.37 -3.98
CA VAL A 1 13.14 -2.07 -3.45
C VAL A 1 12.74 -1.12 -4.56
N CYS A 2 13.64 -0.75 -5.48
CA CYS A 2 13.36 0.25 -6.53
C CYS A 2 12.19 -0.09 -7.47
N PHE A 3 12.00 -1.35 -7.86
CA PHE A 3 10.87 -1.75 -8.70
C PHE A 3 9.51 -1.41 -8.05
N PHE A 4 9.36 -1.74 -6.76
CA PHE A 4 8.13 -1.45 -6.03
C PHE A 4 7.96 0.07 -5.83
N LEU A 5 9.05 0.78 -5.53
CA LEU A 5 9.02 2.24 -5.47
C LEU A 5 8.57 2.87 -6.81
N GLY A 6 8.97 2.30 -7.95
CA GLY A 6 8.53 2.73 -9.27
C GLY A 6 7.02 2.54 -9.49
N ILE A 7 6.44 1.45 -8.97
CA ILE A 7 4.98 1.24 -8.99
C ILE A 7 4.28 2.32 -8.15
N LEU A 8 4.77 2.59 -6.94
CA LEU A 8 4.21 3.62 -6.06
C LEU A 8 4.34 5.03 -6.67
N PHE A 9 5.45 5.30 -7.34
CA PHE A 9 5.63 6.55 -8.09
C PHE A 9 4.63 6.68 -9.24
N ALA A 10 4.30 5.58 -9.93
CA ALA A 10 3.25 5.59 -10.95
C ALA A 10 1.84 5.84 -10.37
N SER A 11 1.60 5.47 -9.09
CA SER A 11 0.37 5.79 -8.37
C SER A 11 0.32 7.24 -7.85
N PHE A 12 1.47 7.90 -7.71
CA PHE A 12 1.57 9.22 -7.08
C PHE A 12 0.68 10.32 -7.70
N PRO A 13 0.51 10.44 -9.04
CA PRO A 13 -0.41 11.41 -9.62
C PRO A 13 -1.87 11.22 -9.21
N TYR A 14 -2.27 10.00 -8.87
CA TYR A 14 -3.60 9.66 -8.37
C TYR A 14 -3.72 9.90 -6.86
N ASP A 15 -2.62 9.72 -6.14
CA ASP A 15 -2.56 9.94 -4.70
C ASP A 15 -2.49 11.42 -4.33
N TYR A 16 -1.88 12.23 -5.21
CA TYR A 16 -1.57 13.62 -4.91
C TYR A 16 -2.78 14.48 -4.52
N PRO A 17 -3.89 14.47 -5.29
CA PRO A 17 -5.05 15.29 -4.98
C PRO A 17 -5.74 14.94 -3.67
N LEU A 18 -5.67 13.67 -3.23
CA LEU A 18 -6.31 13.19 -2.01
C LEU A 18 -5.60 13.65 -0.74
N LEU A 19 -4.28 13.80 -0.81
CA LEU A 19 -3.43 13.95 0.36
C LEU A 19 -2.80 15.34 0.49
N TRP A 20 -2.53 16.04 -0.61
CA TRP A 20 -1.79 17.31 -0.61
C TRP A 20 -2.51 18.49 -1.27
N THR A 21 -3.80 18.35 -1.59
CA THR A 21 -4.60 19.46 -2.12
C THR A 21 -5.59 19.97 -1.06
N SER A 22 -5.58 21.28 -0.82
CA SER A 22 -6.49 21.92 0.14
C SER A 22 -7.88 22.21 -0.45
N ALA A 23 -7.99 22.28 -1.77
CA ALA A 23 -9.26 22.42 -2.45
C ALA A 23 -10.08 21.12 -2.31
N PRO A 24 -11.41 21.20 -2.16
CA PRO A 24 -12.25 20.01 -2.18
C PRO A 24 -12.01 19.17 -3.44
N VAL A 25 -11.75 17.88 -3.26
CA VAL A 25 -11.61 16.94 -4.37
C VAL A 25 -12.99 16.74 -5.00
N PRO A 26 -13.16 16.98 -6.31
CA PRO A 26 -14.46 16.81 -6.96
C PRO A 26 -14.93 15.35 -6.90
N GLU A 27 -16.23 15.13 -6.76
CA GLU A 27 -16.81 13.78 -6.76
C GLU A 27 -16.43 12.95 -7.99
N ALA A 28 -16.39 13.61 -9.16
CA ALA A 28 -15.97 13.00 -10.42
C ALA A 28 -14.55 12.39 -10.35
N TYR A 29 -13.65 12.95 -9.54
CA TYR A 29 -12.31 12.41 -9.34
C TYR A 29 -12.34 11.09 -8.58
N TYR A 30 -13.13 10.99 -7.52
CA TYR A 30 -13.28 9.75 -6.76
C TYR A 30 -13.86 8.62 -7.63
N ALA A 31 -14.82 8.93 -8.51
CA ALA A 31 -15.35 7.96 -9.47
C ALA A 31 -14.30 7.49 -10.50
N GLN A 32 -13.47 8.41 -11.00
CA GLN A 32 -12.36 8.07 -11.90
C GLN A 32 -11.31 7.20 -11.20
N LEU A 33 -10.94 7.55 -9.97
CA LEU A 33 -9.99 6.80 -9.16
C LEU A 33 -10.49 5.39 -8.87
N GLU A 34 -11.75 5.26 -8.46
CA GLU A 34 -12.38 3.97 -8.26
C GLU A 34 -12.35 3.12 -9.53
N THR A 35 -12.69 3.71 -10.68
CA THR A 35 -12.65 3.01 -11.98
C THR A 35 -11.24 2.51 -12.28
N HIS A 36 -10.22 3.33 -12.01
CA HIS A 36 -8.82 2.95 -12.16
C HIS A 36 -8.42 1.80 -11.22
N LEU A 37 -8.82 1.85 -9.95
CA LEU A 37 -8.53 0.79 -8.98
C LEU A 37 -9.24 -0.53 -9.33
N ARG A 38 -10.51 -0.47 -9.77
CA ARG A 38 -11.24 -1.64 -10.30
C ARG A 38 -10.53 -2.22 -11.53
N PHE A 39 -10.01 -1.37 -12.42
CA PHE A 39 -9.19 -1.81 -13.55
C PHE A 39 -7.91 -2.54 -13.11
N ILE A 40 -7.19 -2.00 -12.11
CA ILE A 40 -6.00 -2.66 -11.55
C ILE A 40 -6.36 -4.01 -10.92
N TYR A 41 -7.45 -4.08 -10.17
CA TYR A 41 -7.92 -5.33 -9.55
C TYR A 41 -8.29 -6.39 -10.60
N ALA A 42 -8.99 -5.98 -11.66
CA ALA A 42 -9.40 -6.86 -12.75
C ALA A 42 -8.25 -7.26 -13.69
N ALA A 43 -7.06 -6.66 -13.53
CA ALA A 43 -5.90 -6.98 -14.35
C ALA A 43 -5.48 -8.45 -14.15
N PRO A 44 -4.83 -9.08 -15.16
CA PRO A 44 -4.45 -10.48 -15.08
C PRO A 44 -3.65 -10.78 -13.79
N PRO A 45 -3.96 -11.88 -13.08
CA PRO A 45 -3.35 -12.17 -11.77
C PRO A 45 -1.84 -12.35 -11.82
N LEU A 46 -1.27 -12.54 -13.02
CA LEU A 46 0.16 -12.55 -13.27
C LEU A 46 0.86 -11.28 -12.76
N ILE A 47 0.24 -10.10 -12.89
CA ILE A 47 0.84 -8.82 -12.49
C ILE A 47 1.04 -8.79 -10.96
N GLY A 48 0.00 -9.14 -10.19
CA GLY A 48 0.09 -9.20 -8.73
C GLY A 48 1.06 -10.29 -8.25
N ARG A 49 1.09 -11.44 -8.94
CA ARG A 49 2.05 -12.52 -8.65
C ARG A 49 3.49 -12.09 -8.92
N LEU A 50 3.75 -11.35 -10.00
CA LEU A 50 5.08 -10.82 -10.31
C LEU A 50 5.58 -9.90 -9.21
N LEU A 51 4.75 -8.96 -8.74
CA LEU A 51 5.10 -8.08 -7.62
C LEU A 51 5.41 -8.89 -6.35
N THR A 52 4.58 -9.88 -6.02
CA THR A 52 4.81 -10.75 -4.86
C THR A 52 6.12 -11.54 -5.00
N SER A 53 6.42 -12.08 -6.17
CA SER A 53 7.70 -12.77 -6.43
C SER A 53 8.90 -11.84 -6.25
N ILE A 54 8.81 -10.58 -6.70
CA ILE A 54 9.87 -9.58 -6.51
C ILE A 54 10.05 -9.23 -5.02
N ILE A 55 8.96 -9.20 -4.26
CA ILE A 55 9.01 -9.01 -2.80
C ILE A 55 9.74 -10.18 -2.13
N LEU A 56 9.42 -11.42 -2.52
CA LEU A 56 10.08 -12.62 -2.00
C LEU A 56 11.59 -12.63 -2.32
N VAL A 57 11.96 -12.26 -3.55
CA VAL A 57 13.37 -12.11 -3.93
C VAL A 57 14.07 -11.06 -3.06
N GLY A 58 13.37 -9.98 -2.69
CA GLY A 58 13.87 -8.98 -1.74
C GLY A 58 14.20 -9.57 -0.37
N PHE A 59 13.30 -10.39 0.19
CA PHE A 59 13.57 -11.10 1.45
C PHE A 59 14.77 -12.05 1.35
N ILE A 60 14.83 -12.84 0.27
CA ILE A 60 15.97 -13.74 0.05
C ILE A 60 17.29 -12.95 0.04
N GLY A 61 17.32 -11.80 -0.62
CA GLY A 61 18.48 -10.91 -0.63
C GLY A 61 18.92 -10.46 0.78
N PHE A 62 17.98 -10.05 1.63
CA PHE A 62 18.27 -9.69 3.02
C PHE A 62 18.80 -10.87 3.85
N PHE A 63 18.17 -12.04 3.74
CA PHE A 63 18.60 -13.22 4.48
C PHE A 63 19.98 -13.72 4.03
N VAL A 64 20.29 -13.66 2.73
CA VAL A 64 21.63 -14.01 2.22
C VAL A 64 22.69 -13.09 2.80
N LYS A 65 22.42 -11.77 2.87
CA LYS A 65 23.35 -10.81 3.48
C LYS A 65 23.61 -11.08 4.96
N LEU A 66 22.58 -11.48 5.71
CA LEU A 66 22.68 -11.74 7.15
C LEU A 66 23.43 -13.03 7.51
N PHE A 67 23.58 -13.99 6.58
CA PHE A 67 24.16 -15.31 6.90
C PHE A 67 25.64 -15.27 7.32
N LYS A 68 26.40 -14.23 6.92
CA LYS A 68 27.80 -13.99 7.32
C LYS A 68 28.10 -12.50 7.50
N ALA A 69 27.20 -11.77 8.15
CA ALA A 69 27.36 -10.34 8.37
C ALA A 69 28.39 -10.03 9.48
N SER A 70 29.19 -8.98 9.28
CA SER A 70 29.95 -8.32 10.36
C SER A 70 28.98 -7.63 11.33
N GLU A 71 29.41 -7.28 12.55
CA GLU A 71 28.53 -6.61 13.54
C GLU A 71 27.88 -5.32 13.01
N ALA A 72 28.63 -4.53 12.23
CA ALA A 72 28.10 -3.32 11.59
C ALA A 72 27.04 -3.65 10.51
N ASN A 73 27.29 -4.68 9.69
CA ASN A 73 26.32 -5.12 8.69
C ASN A 73 25.04 -5.64 9.36
N VAL A 74 25.13 -6.32 10.50
CA VAL A 74 23.94 -6.83 11.23
C VAL A 74 23.01 -5.69 11.61
N LEU A 75 23.52 -4.53 12.07
CA LEU A 75 22.69 -3.41 12.47
C LEU A 75 21.96 -2.79 11.26
N PHE A 76 22.68 -2.46 10.20
CA PHE A 76 22.10 -1.80 9.02
C PHE A 76 21.25 -2.76 8.17
N ASP A 77 21.72 -3.99 7.91
CA ASP A 77 20.94 -5.01 7.20
C ASP A 77 19.74 -5.49 8.03
N GLY A 78 19.91 -5.63 9.35
CA GLY A 78 18.84 -6.02 10.26
C GLY A 78 17.74 -4.96 10.35
N ALA A 79 18.10 -3.69 10.53
CA ALA A 79 17.13 -2.59 10.51
C ALA A 79 16.42 -2.47 9.15
N SER A 80 17.16 -2.64 8.04
CA SER A 80 16.59 -2.67 6.69
C SER A 80 15.59 -3.81 6.51
N LEU A 81 15.89 -5.00 7.04
CA LEU A 81 14.98 -6.15 7.01
C LEU A 81 13.70 -5.87 7.81
N VAL A 82 13.80 -5.28 9.00
CA VAL A 82 12.62 -4.91 9.81
C VAL A 82 11.74 -3.88 9.07
N LEU A 83 12.34 -2.83 8.51
CA LEU A 83 11.60 -1.86 7.70
C LEU A 83 10.96 -2.54 6.48
N TYR A 84 11.67 -3.46 5.83
CA TYR A 84 11.12 -4.20 4.70
C TYR A 84 9.92 -5.06 5.11
N PHE A 85 9.96 -5.72 6.27
CA PHE A 85 8.82 -6.44 6.85
C PHE A 85 7.62 -5.52 7.10
N ILE A 86 7.84 -4.35 7.69
CA ILE A 86 6.78 -3.35 7.92
C ILE A 86 6.16 -2.93 6.58
N GLY A 87 6.99 -2.65 5.58
CA GLY A 87 6.50 -2.28 4.24
C GLY A 87 5.66 -3.38 3.61
N VAL A 88 6.11 -4.64 3.69
CA VAL A 88 5.32 -5.78 3.19
C VAL A 88 4.03 -5.96 3.98
N GLY A 89 4.05 -5.72 5.30
CA GLY A 89 2.86 -5.67 6.13
C GLY A 89 1.83 -4.68 5.60
N VAL A 90 2.21 -3.41 5.44
CA VAL A 90 1.35 -2.34 4.90
C VAL A 90 0.82 -2.70 3.51
N TYR A 91 1.66 -3.26 2.64
CA TYR A 91 1.23 -3.73 1.33
C TYR A 91 0.13 -4.79 1.43
N LEU A 92 0.34 -5.84 2.22
CA LEU A 92 -0.60 -6.94 2.34
C LEU A 92 -1.89 -6.54 3.07
N THR A 93 -1.80 -5.78 4.16
CA THR A 93 -2.96 -5.48 5.01
C THR A 93 -3.77 -4.30 4.53
N ASN A 94 -3.14 -3.31 3.88
CA ASN A 94 -3.83 -2.08 3.50
C ASN A 94 -4.04 -2.04 1.99
N ILE A 95 -2.98 -2.20 1.20
CA ILE A 95 -3.06 -2.03 -0.26
C ILE A 95 -3.81 -3.20 -0.90
N VAL A 96 -3.40 -4.45 -0.63
CA VAL A 96 -4.05 -5.63 -1.22
C VAL A 96 -5.50 -5.77 -0.76
N ARG A 97 -5.77 -5.58 0.55
CA ARG A 97 -7.14 -5.67 1.07
C ARG A 97 -8.01 -4.51 0.57
N GLY A 98 -7.49 -3.29 0.55
CA GLY A 98 -8.19 -2.12 0.00
C GLY A 98 -8.52 -2.30 -1.47
N LEU A 99 -7.55 -2.72 -2.29
CA LEU A 99 -7.77 -3.00 -3.71
C LEU A 99 -8.81 -4.09 -3.93
N ARG A 100 -8.79 -5.16 -3.11
CA ARG A 100 -9.80 -6.22 -3.16
C ARG A 100 -11.19 -5.69 -2.83
N ALA A 101 -11.32 -4.92 -1.76
CA ALA A 101 -12.59 -4.32 -1.36
C ALA A 101 -13.17 -3.43 -2.48
N VAL A 102 -12.35 -2.55 -3.07
CA VAL A 102 -12.79 -1.70 -4.18
C VAL A 102 -13.15 -2.53 -5.41
N GLY A 103 -12.34 -3.55 -5.74
CA GLY A 103 -12.56 -4.44 -6.87
C GLY A 103 -13.83 -5.29 -6.76
N GLU A 104 -14.20 -5.69 -5.54
CA GLU A 104 -15.41 -6.44 -5.23
C GLU A 104 -16.66 -5.54 -5.11
N GLY A 105 -16.51 -4.22 -5.32
CA GLY A 105 -17.63 -3.28 -5.28
C GLY A 105 -18.16 -3.03 -3.87
N ILE A 106 -17.28 -2.89 -2.87
CA ILE A 106 -17.67 -2.66 -1.47
C ILE A 106 -18.65 -1.49 -1.27
N TRP A 107 -18.61 -0.49 -2.14
CA TRP A 107 -19.48 0.69 -2.11
C TRP A 107 -20.80 0.50 -2.88
N ASP A 108 -20.95 -0.59 -3.62
CA ASP A 108 -22.19 -0.94 -4.33
C ASP A 108 -23.19 -1.66 -3.38
N ASP A 109 -22.77 -2.02 -2.17
CA ASP A 109 -23.61 -2.61 -1.12
C ASP A 109 -24.56 -1.53 -0.55
N PRO A 110 -25.90 -1.71 -0.65
CA PRO A 110 -26.89 -0.77 -0.12
C PRO A 110 -26.74 -0.46 1.37
N ASP A 111 -26.18 -1.39 2.14
CA ASP A 111 -25.99 -1.24 3.58
C ASP A 111 -24.66 -0.53 3.92
N TRP A 112 -23.77 -0.29 2.95
CA TRP A 112 -22.45 0.27 3.18
C TRP A 112 -22.49 1.70 3.74
N GLU A 113 -23.26 2.60 3.10
CA GLU A 113 -23.37 3.98 3.57
C GLU A 113 -24.01 4.07 4.96
N VAL A 114 -24.93 3.14 5.27
CA VAL A 114 -25.58 3.05 6.59
C VAL A 114 -24.57 2.61 7.65
N LYS A 115 -23.71 1.63 7.34
CA LYS A 115 -22.63 1.17 8.23
C LYS A 115 -21.56 2.25 8.43
N ALA A 116 -21.18 2.95 7.36
CA ALA A 116 -20.17 4.02 7.39
C ALA A 116 -20.62 5.26 8.19
N ASN A 117 -21.92 5.57 8.20
CA ASN A 117 -22.46 6.80 8.80
C ASN A 117 -22.99 6.67 10.25
N GLY A 118 -22.87 5.51 10.90
CA GLY A 118 -23.17 5.42 12.34
C GLY A 118 -23.69 4.10 12.90
N ASN A 119 -23.81 3.03 12.11
CA ASN A 119 -24.36 1.76 12.59
C ASN A 119 -23.42 0.55 12.39
N ALA A 120 -22.10 0.75 12.39
CA ALA A 120 -21.17 -0.36 12.56
C ALA A 120 -21.39 -0.95 13.96
N GLY A 121 -22.10 -2.08 14.06
CA GLY A 121 -22.32 -2.77 15.33
C GLY A 121 -20.98 -3.07 16.01
N GLU A 122 -20.96 -3.10 17.35
CA GLU A 122 -19.80 -3.45 18.19
C GLU A 122 -19.21 -4.81 17.76
N GLY A 123 -18.32 -4.80 16.77
CA GLY A 123 -17.80 -6.02 16.13
C GLY A 123 -17.41 -5.86 14.66
N ASP A 124 -17.99 -4.90 13.92
CA ASP A 124 -17.79 -4.76 12.46
C ASP A 124 -16.54 -3.93 12.08
N GLY A 125 -15.78 -3.47 13.07
CA GLY A 125 -14.61 -2.62 12.85
C GLY A 125 -14.99 -1.19 12.43
N LEU A 126 -13.98 -0.38 12.13
CA LEU A 126 -14.15 1.02 11.73
C LEU A 126 -14.52 1.07 10.23
N VAL A 127 -15.82 1.19 9.93
CA VAL A 127 -16.33 1.30 8.56
C VAL A 127 -16.13 2.73 8.07
N LEU A 128 -15.34 2.90 7.01
CA LEU A 128 -15.02 4.21 6.44
C LEU A 128 -15.92 4.52 5.24
N GLY A 129 -16.26 5.80 5.06
CA GLY A 129 -16.86 6.27 3.82
C GLY A 129 -15.95 6.00 2.61
N LYS A 130 -16.52 6.08 1.40
CA LYS A 130 -15.77 5.87 0.15
C LYS A 130 -14.55 6.79 0.05
N GLU A 131 -14.75 8.09 0.27
CA GLU A 131 -13.68 9.08 0.20
C GLU A 131 -12.56 8.80 1.20
N ASP A 132 -12.91 8.51 2.45
CA ASP A 132 -11.94 8.23 3.51
C ASP A 132 -11.17 6.94 3.25
N SER A 133 -11.85 5.91 2.75
CA SER A 133 -11.23 4.66 2.33
C SER A 133 -10.20 4.88 1.22
N LEU A 134 -10.52 5.71 0.22
CA LEU A 134 -9.60 6.07 -0.87
C LEU A 134 -8.41 6.89 -0.35
N LYS A 135 -8.63 7.83 0.58
CA LYS A 135 -7.55 8.58 1.25
C LYS A 135 -6.64 7.66 2.07
N VAL A 136 -7.18 6.68 2.79
CA VAL A 136 -6.39 5.70 3.57
C VAL A 136 -5.57 4.80 2.66
N LEU A 137 -6.11 4.37 1.52
CA LEU A 137 -5.36 3.61 0.51
C LEU A 137 -4.19 4.44 -0.03
N SER A 138 -4.46 5.70 -0.37
CA SER A 138 -3.46 6.65 -0.85
C SER A 138 -2.35 6.93 0.17
N ALA A 139 -2.75 7.14 1.44
CA ALA A 139 -1.82 7.31 2.54
C ALA A 139 -0.96 6.05 2.74
N SER A 140 -1.52 4.86 2.54
CA SER A 140 -0.79 3.59 2.63
C SER A 140 0.29 3.47 1.55
N ASN A 141 0.02 3.91 0.32
CA ASN A 141 1.05 3.98 -0.75
C ASN A 141 2.21 4.90 -0.34
N THR A 142 1.88 6.05 0.25
CA THR A 142 2.87 7.04 0.70
C THR A 142 3.71 6.53 1.85
N ILE A 143 3.09 5.95 2.88
CA ILE A 143 3.80 5.33 4.00
C ILE A 143 4.72 4.22 3.50
N LEU A 144 4.24 3.37 2.60
CA LEU A 144 5.05 2.32 2.01
C LEU A 144 6.25 2.88 1.24
N ALA A 145 6.05 3.94 0.44
CA ALA A 145 7.13 4.59 -0.28
C ALA A 145 8.21 5.12 0.68
N LEU A 146 7.80 5.79 1.77
CA LEU A 146 8.72 6.30 2.80
C LEU A 146 9.50 5.17 3.49
N VAL A 147 8.84 4.07 3.83
CA VAL A 147 9.49 2.88 4.41
C VAL A 147 10.52 2.28 3.45
N LEU A 148 10.17 2.15 2.17
CA LEU A 148 11.08 1.63 1.14
C LEU A 148 12.27 2.59 0.87
N VAL A 149 12.06 3.90 0.94
CA VAL A 149 13.16 4.88 0.90
C VAL A 149 14.05 4.75 2.12
N GLY A 150 13.48 4.55 3.32
CA GLY A 150 14.25 4.28 4.53
C GLY A 150 15.16 3.05 4.39
N VAL A 151 14.66 1.98 3.76
CA VAL A 151 15.47 0.81 3.40
C VAL A 151 16.65 1.19 2.49
N LEU A 152 16.43 2.01 1.46
CA LEU A 152 17.52 2.44 0.56
C LEU A 152 18.56 3.29 1.30
N VAL A 153 18.13 4.19 2.17
CA VAL A 153 19.04 5.04 2.97
C VAL A 153 19.92 4.18 3.88
N LEU A 154 19.33 3.20 4.56
CA LEU A 154 20.10 2.26 5.40
C LEU A 154 21.07 1.41 4.59
N GLN A 155 20.72 1.03 3.36
CA GLN A 155 21.61 0.27 2.47
C GLN A 155 22.77 1.11 1.92
N VAL A 156 22.62 2.43 1.79
CA VAL A 156 23.71 3.34 1.39
C VAL A 156 24.72 3.55 2.53
N GLY A 157 24.29 3.38 3.79
CA GLY A 157 25.15 3.50 4.97
C GLY A 157 26.00 2.27 5.31
N GLN A 158 25.95 1.22 4.49
CA GLN A 158 26.72 -0.03 4.63
C GLN A 158 28.04 0.04 3.87
#